data_AF-A0A7S2IN66-F1
#
_entry.id   AF-A0A7S2IN66-F1
#
_cell.length_a   1.000
_cell.length_b   1.000
_cell.length_c   1.000
_cell.angle_alpha   90.00
_cell.angle_beta   90.00
_cell.angle_gamma   90.00
#
_symmetry.space_group_name_H-M   'P 1'
#
loop_
_entity.id
_entity.type
_entity.pdbx_description
1 polymer ?
#
loop_
_entity_poly.entity_id
_entity_poly.type
_entity_poly.pdbx_seq_one_letter_code
_entity_poly.pdbx_strand_id
1 'polypeptide(L)'
;SAIDGVKHLVMKEASTPVPLFSCLYFSVGFFAYMTARFQLNRRDHPTLNKMEYGRQGVGIVAESTPPQLSAGLSDLTVVCGGEKYFPPRSDAGNSGAKYQDVGFLNINWQGGMAHGADRAPACGRLCATRGPARFNDGQVDMYRMKLSSPLRMFGPNYQTDKQAGPVTVSFSGGLGQGVFFQWDGEARFAFSPTGQPFSIGVRKILNIPVVLGPGYDPKVAGDPQVGQEVRFGFAGETAGERDSARRRILQGVRGELNRELNAIREDIEGAGFRCPEA
;
A
#
# COMPACT_ATOMS: atom_id res chain seq x y z
N SER A 1 4.80 -3.00 -27.11
CA SER A 1 5.84 -1.96 -27.05
C SER A 1 7.17 -2.58 -26.61
N ALA A 2 7.92 -3.13 -27.57
CA ALA A 2 9.31 -3.56 -27.36
C ALA A 2 10.11 -2.83 -28.42
N ILE A 3 10.92 -1.84 -28.02
CA ILE A 3 11.83 -1.14 -28.95
C ILE A 3 13.23 -1.76 -28.87
N ASP A 4 13.59 -2.36 -27.72
CA ASP A 4 14.92 -2.99 -27.52
C ASP A 4 14.82 -4.37 -26.85
N GLY A 5 13.69 -5.08 -27.00
CA GLY A 5 13.43 -6.35 -26.30
C GLY A 5 13.09 -6.21 -24.81
N VAL A 6 13.22 -5.02 -24.22
CA VAL A 6 12.87 -4.70 -22.83
C VAL A 6 11.43 -4.20 -22.73
N LYS A 7 10.64 -4.74 -21.78
CA LYS A 7 9.27 -4.30 -21.49
C LYS A 7 9.29 -2.99 -20.69
N HIS A 8 9.00 -1.88 -21.35
CA HIS A 8 8.85 -0.56 -20.70
C HIS A 8 7.42 -0.33 -20.20
N LEU A 9 7.30 0.34 -19.06
CA LEU A 9 6.02 0.96 -18.65
C LEU A 9 5.68 2.13 -19.58
N VAL A 10 4.41 2.21 -19.97
CA VAL A 10 3.84 3.31 -20.74
C VAL A 10 2.83 3.99 -19.83
N MET A 11 3.01 5.29 -19.64
CA MET A 11 2.20 6.08 -18.71
C MET A 11 1.09 6.80 -19.45
N LYS A 12 0.00 7.08 -18.74
CA LYS A 12 -1.10 7.93 -19.20
C LYS A 12 -1.43 8.90 -18.07
N GLU A 13 -1.85 10.11 -18.42
CA GLU A 13 -2.42 11.04 -17.45
C GLU A 13 -3.50 10.38 -16.61
N ALA A 14 -3.45 10.59 -15.31
CA ALA A 14 -4.47 10.07 -14.41
C ALA A 14 -5.79 10.82 -14.64
N SER A 15 -6.90 10.09 -14.68
CA SER A 15 -8.24 10.68 -14.65
C SER A 15 -8.53 11.34 -13.30
N THR A 16 -9.60 12.14 -13.21
CA THR A 16 -10.06 12.79 -11.97
C THR A 16 -10.00 11.81 -10.79
N PRO A 17 -9.34 12.17 -9.67
CA PRO A 17 -9.04 11.22 -8.62
C PRO A 17 -10.30 10.81 -7.85
N VAL A 18 -10.20 9.70 -7.13
CA VAL A 18 -11.03 9.42 -5.95
C VAL A 18 -10.28 10.03 -4.76
N PRO A 19 -10.67 11.22 -4.27
CA PRO A 19 -9.97 11.89 -3.19
C PRO A 19 -10.42 11.27 -1.86
N LEU A 20 -9.81 10.15 -1.45
CA LEU A 20 -10.04 9.62 -0.10
C LEU A 20 -8.73 9.31 0.60
N PHE A 21 -8.54 10.00 1.73
CA PHE A 21 -7.44 9.84 2.69
C PHE A 21 -7.80 8.85 3.79
N SER A 22 -8.39 7.71 3.43
CA SER A 22 -8.62 6.58 4.34
C SER A 22 -8.36 5.31 3.55
N CYS A 23 -7.57 4.42 4.15
CA CYS A 23 -7.31 3.11 3.59
C CYS A 23 -7.45 2.05 4.68
N LEU A 24 -8.04 0.93 4.31
CA LEU A 24 -8.12 -0.29 5.10
C LEU A 24 -6.81 -1.09 5.01
N TYR A 25 -6.09 -0.97 3.89
CA TYR A 25 -4.74 -1.51 3.74
C TYR A 25 -3.96 -0.73 2.69
N PHE A 26 -2.64 -0.82 2.78
CA PHE A 26 -1.70 -0.15 1.88
C PHE A 26 -0.55 -1.09 1.56
N SER A 27 -0.05 -1.04 0.33
CA SER A 27 1.17 -1.76 -0.03
C SER A 27 1.97 -1.09 -1.13
N VAL A 28 3.26 -1.40 -1.16
CA VAL A 28 4.21 -0.96 -2.17
C VAL A 28 4.99 -2.16 -2.69
N GLY A 29 5.11 -2.25 -4.01
CA GLY A 29 5.84 -3.32 -4.68
C GLY A 29 4.93 -4.26 -5.47
N PHE A 30 5.15 -5.56 -5.31
CA PHE A 30 4.55 -6.63 -6.11
C PHE A 30 3.02 -6.61 -6.10
N PHE A 31 2.37 -6.52 -4.93
CA PHE A 31 0.90 -6.51 -4.86
C PHE A 31 0.31 -5.25 -5.49
N ALA A 32 0.98 -4.12 -5.34
CA ALA A 32 0.58 -2.88 -6.01
C ALA A 32 0.71 -3.00 -7.53
N TYR A 33 1.80 -3.58 -8.02
CA TYR A 33 2.00 -3.82 -9.45
C TYR A 33 0.97 -4.81 -10.02
N MET A 34 0.70 -5.92 -9.31
CA MET A 34 -0.38 -6.85 -9.65
C MET A 34 -1.73 -6.14 -9.73
N THR A 35 -2.03 -5.30 -8.75
CA THR A 35 -3.30 -4.56 -8.66
C THR A 35 -3.43 -3.60 -9.84
N ALA A 36 -2.38 -2.84 -10.18
CA ALA A 36 -2.37 -1.96 -11.35
C ALA A 36 -2.63 -2.73 -12.65
N ARG A 37 -1.98 -3.89 -12.83
CA ARG A 37 -2.18 -4.76 -14.00
C ARG A 37 -3.58 -5.33 -14.06
N PHE A 38 -4.13 -5.74 -12.92
CA PHE A 38 -5.50 -6.20 -12.82
C PHE A 38 -6.50 -5.10 -13.18
N GLN A 39 -6.34 -3.88 -12.65
CA GLN A 39 -7.21 -2.75 -12.95
C GLN A 39 -7.25 -2.42 -14.45
N LEU A 40 -6.09 -2.47 -15.13
CA LEU A 40 -5.99 -2.25 -16.58
C LEU A 40 -6.67 -3.35 -17.43
N ASN A 41 -6.76 -4.57 -16.90
CA ASN A 41 -7.31 -5.73 -17.61
C ASN A 41 -8.65 -6.22 -17.06
N ARG A 42 -9.27 -5.41 -16.19
CA ARG A 42 -10.51 -5.75 -15.51
C ARG A 42 -11.60 -6.07 -16.53
N ARG A 43 -12.34 -7.15 -16.27
CA ARG A 43 -13.46 -7.62 -17.08
C ARG A 43 -14.78 -7.35 -16.36
N ASP A 44 -15.87 -7.36 -17.10
CA ASP A 44 -17.21 -7.12 -16.55
C ASP A 44 -17.72 -8.28 -15.69
N HIS A 45 -17.17 -9.50 -15.87
CA HIS A 45 -17.64 -10.70 -15.18
C HIS A 45 -16.75 -11.12 -13.99
N PRO A 46 -17.31 -11.41 -12.79
CA PRO A 46 -16.53 -11.76 -11.59
C PRO A 46 -15.62 -12.99 -11.73
N THR A 47 -16.05 -14.02 -12.46
CA THR A 47 -15.26 -15.24 -12.67
C THR A 47 -14.03 -15.00 -13.55
N LEU A 48 -14.18 -14.18 -14.59
CA LEU A 48 -13.08 -13.77 -15.46
C LEU A 48 -12.08 -12.92 -14.70
N ASN A 49 -12.56 -12.06 -13.79
CA ASN A 49 -11.68 -11.29 -12.90
C ASN A 49 -10.84 -12.19 -11.98
N LYS A 50 -11.44 -13.24 -11.39
CA LYS A 50 -10.67 -14.20 -10.58
C LYS A 50 -9.59 -14.92 -11.40
N MET A 51 -9.91 -15.34 -12.62
CA MET A 51 -8.93 -15.96 -13.52
C MET A 51 -7.83 -14.99 -13.93
N GLU A 52 -8.17 -13.73 -14.17
CA GLU A 52 -7.23 -12.67 -14.52
C GLU A 52 -6.24 -12.39 -13.38
N TYR A 53 -6.69 -12.39 -12.12
CA TYR A 53 -5.80 -12.31 -10.95
C TYR A 53 -4.77 -13.45 -10.93
N GLY A 54 -5.21 -14.69 -11.15
CA GLY A 54 -4.30 -15.85 -11.22
C GLY A 54 -3.30 -15.73 -12.38
N ARG A 55 -3.77 -15.34 -13.56
CA ARG A 55 -2.95 -15.16 -14.76
C ARG A 55 -1.89 -14.07 -14.57
N GLN A 56 -2.26 -12.92 -14.01
CA GLN A 56 -1.35 -11.82 -13.76
C GLN A 56 -0.33 -12.17 -12.69
N GLY A 57 -0.74 -12.87 -11.62
CA GLY A 57 0.18 -13.31 -10.57
C GLY A 57 1.29 -14.23 -11.08
N VAL A 58 0.94 -15.23 -11.91
CA VAL A 58 1.93 -16.11 -12.57
C VAL A 58 2.79 -15.31 -13.56
N GLY A 59 2.17 -14.43 -14.34
CA GLY A 59 2.86 -13.61 -15.34
C GLY A 59 3.94 -12.71 -14.72
N ILE A 60 3.62 -12.00 -13.63
CA ILE A 60 4.55 -11.05 -13.01
C ILE A 60 5.76 -11.75 -12.39
N VAL A 61 5.59 -12.96 -11.84
CA VAL A 61 6.71 -13.75 -11.31
C VAL A 61 7.65 -14.25 -12.41
N ALA A 62 7.14 -14.44 -13.63
CA ALA A 62 7.92 -14.90 -14.78
C ALA A 62 8.43 -13.74 -15.67
N GLU A 63 8.00 -12.49 -15.42
CA GLU A 63 8.39 -11.33 -16.21
C GLU A 63 9.70 -10.69 -15.70
N SER A 64 10.47 -10.12 -16.63
CA SER A 64 11.58 -9.24 -16.25
C SER A 64 11.05 -7.94 -15.65
N THR A 65 11.76 -7.44 -14.64
CA THR A 65 11.45 -6.14 -14.03
C THR A 65 11.63 -5.02 -15.07
N PRO A 66 10.62 -4.18 -15.31
CA PRO A 66 10.76 -2.99 -16.15
C PRO A 66 11.87 -2.06 -15.63
N PRO A 67 12.61 -1.37 -16.50
CA PRO A 67 13.70 -0.47 -16.08
C PRO A 67 13.22 0.71 -15.22
N GLN A 68 11.92 1.04 -15.30
CA GLN A 68 11.29 2.06 -14.47
C GLN A 68 11.12 1.64 -13.00
N LEU A 69 11.34 0.36 -12.68
CA LEU A 69 11.25 -0.19 -11.33
C LEU A 69 12.63 -0.63 -10.85
N SER A 70 12.87 -0.41 -9.56
CA SER A 70 14.05 -0.94 -8.89
C SER A 70 14.00 -2.47 -8.76
N ALA A 71 15.16 -3.10 -8.63
CA ALA A 71 15.23 -4.53 -8.34
C ALA A 71 14.72 -4.79 -6.91
N GLY A 72 13.53 -5.39 -6.79
CA GLY A 72 12.84 -5.55 -5.51
C GLY A 72 12.47 -4.20 -4.90
N LEU A 73 12.76 -4.01 -3.63
CA LEU A 73 12.48 -2.77 -2.90
C LEU A 73 13.77 -2.06 -2.43
N SER A 74 14.84 -2.10 -3.24
CA SER A 74 16.16 -1.56 -2.87
C SER A 74 16.14 -0.07 -2.50
N ASP A 75 15.27 0.70 -3.15
CA ASP A 75 15.20 2.16 -3.07
C ASP A 75 14.18 2.67 -2.05
N LEU A 76 13.60 1.76 -1.27
CA LEU A 76 12.50 2.04 -0.35
C LEU A 76 12.99 2.02 1.10
N THR A 77 12.61 3.05 1.87
CA THR A 77 12.73 3.08 3.33
C THR A 77 11.35 3.27 3.96
N VAL A 78 11.04 2.52 5.02
CA VAL A 78 9.83 2.73 5.82
C VAL A 78 10.21 3.09 7.24
N VAL A 79 9.62 4.17 7.75
CA VAL A 79 9.72 4.61 9.14
C VAL A 79 8.32 4.53 9.77
N CYS A 80 8.21 3.89 10.93
CA CYS A 80 6.97 3.78 11.70
C CYS A 80 7.21 4.36 13.09
N GLY A 81 6.40 5.33 13.53
CA GLY A 81 6.52 5.89 14.88
C GLY A 81 7.88 6.52 15.18
N GLY A 82 8.59 6.99 14.15
CA GLY A 82 9.95 7.56 14.27
C GLY A 82 11.08 6.55 14.11
N GLU A 83 10.79 5.25 14.14
CA GLU A 83 11.79 4.18 14.05
C GLU A 83 11.82 3.54 12.66
N LYS A 84 13.02 3.16 12.20
CA LYS A 84 13.18 2.51 10.90
C LYS A 84 12.62 1.09 10.92
N TYR A 85 11.60 0.84 10.13
CA TYR A 85 10.99 -0.48 9.94
C TYR A 85 11.63 -1.26 8.77
N PHE A 86 11.95 -0.57 7.68
CA PHE A 86 12.44 -1.18 6.44
C PHE A 86 13.54 -0.34 5.76
N PRO A 87 14.55 -0.95 5.11
CA PRO A 87 14.86 -2.38 5.13
C PRO A 87 15.34 -2.83 6.51
N PRO A 88 15.05 -4.06 6.94
CA PRO A 88 15.42 -4.51 8.28
C PRO A 88 16.91 -4.81 8.38
N ARG A 89 17.53 -4.35 9.47
CA ARG A 89 18.96 -4.55 9.75
C ARG A 89 19.84 -3.98 8.62
N SER A 90 19.54 -2.78 8.14
CA SER A 90 20.35 -2.09 7.13
C SER A 90 21.82 -2.04 7.51
N ASP A 91 22.10 -1.87 8.79
CA ASP A 91 23.44 -1.69 9.34
C ASP A 91 24.25 -3.00 9.29
N ALA A 92 23.55 -4.14 9.13
CA ALA A 92 24.14 -5.44 8.85
C ALA A 92 24.22 -5.74 7.34
N GLY A 93 24.12 -4.73 6.48
CA GLY A 93 24.21 -4.84 5.02
C GLY A 93 22.98 -5.41 4.33
N ASN A 94 21.83 -5.53 5.02
CA ASN A 94 20.59 -5.97 4.37
C ASN A 94 20.02 -4.86 3.48
N SER A 95 19.81 -5.17 2.20
CA SER A 95 19.10 -4.30 1.27
C SER A 95 17.64 -4.72 1.09
N GLY A 96 16.81 -3.77 0.68
CA GLY A 96 15.43 -4.03 0.29
C GLY A 96 15.28 -4.90 -0.97
N ALA A 97 16.36 -5.16 -1.70
CA ALA A 97 16.36 -5.91 -2.97
C ALA A 97 15.83 -7.35 -2.85
N LYS A 98 15.92 -7.95 -1.66
CA LYS A 98 15.40 -9.31 -1.39
C LYS A 98 13.89 -9.34 -1.11
N TYR A 99 13.26 -8.17 -1.00
CA TYR A 99 11.85 -8.03 -0.71
C TYR A 99 11.11 -7.59 -1.96
N GLN A 100 9.87 -8.05 -2.04
CA GLN A 100 8.99 -7.82 -3.18
C GLN A 100 7.81 -6.95 -2.81
N ASP A 101 7.40 -6.96 -1.53
CA ASP A 101 6.31 -6.13 -1.06
C ASP A 101 6.53 -5.70 0.39
N VAL A 102 6.11 -4.49 0.71
CA VAL A 102 6.01 -3.94 2.07
C VAL A 102 4.71 -3.16 2.17
N GLY A 103 4.02 -3.28 3.29
CA GLY A 103 2.74 -2.62 3.46
C GLY A 103 2.23 -2.75 4.87
N PHE A 104 0.96 -2.39 5.04
CA PHE A 104 0.26 -2.59 6.30
C PHE A 104 -1.20 -2.88 6.08
N LEU A 105 -1.79 -3.49 7.11
CA LEU A 105 -3.22 -3.72 7.22
C LEU A 105 -3.74 -2.87 8.38
N ASN A 106 -4.77 -2.06 8.15
CA ASN A 106 -5.53 -1.39 9.21
C ASN A 106 -6.70 -2.26 9.69
N ILE A 107 -7.14 -3.22 8.86
CA ILE A 107 -8.14 -4.21 9.22
C ILE A 107 -7.65 -5.61 8.90
N ASN A 108 -8.22 -6.59 9.59
CA ASN A 108 -7.93 -8.00 9.39
C ASN A 108 -8.63 -8.58 8.16
N TRP A 109 -8.49 -7.94 7.00
CA TRP A 109 -9.20 -8.36 5.79
C TRP A 109 -8.40 -8.04 4.52
N GLN A 110 -7.73 -9.04 3.97
CA GLN A 110 -7.37 -9.08 2.55
C GLN A 110 -8.22 -10.14 1.84
N GLY A 111 -9.34 -9.70 1.25
CA GLY A 111 -10.12 -10.47 0.29
C GLY A 111 -10.61 -11.84 0.77
N GLY A 112 -10.81 -12.04 2.07
CA GLY A 112 -11.26 -13.31 2.66
C GLY A 112 -10.24 -14.46 2.67
N MET A 113 -9.00 -14.25 2.19
CA MET A 113 -7.98 -15.31 2.07
C MET A 113 -6.80 -15.16 3.05
N ALA A 114 -6.65 -14.00 3.67
CA ALA A 114 -5.60 -13.75 4.64
C ALA A 114 -6.18 -13.02 5.86
N HIS A 115 -6.19 -13.71 7.00
CA HIS A 115 -6.47 -13.11 8.29
C HIS A 115 -5.17 -13.08 9.11
N GLY A 116 -4.86 -11.95 9.76
CA GLY A 116 -3.86 -11.82 10.81
C GLY A 116 -4.09 -12.75 12.01
N ALA A 117 -5.23 -13.45 12.08
CA ALA A 117 -5.48 -14.53 13.03
C ALA A 117 -4.71 -15.83 12.72
N ASP A 118 -4.26 -16.05 11.48
CA ASP A 118 -3.82 -17.38 11.03
C ASP A 118 -2.32 -17.68 11.23
N ARG A 119 -1.50 -16.78 11.80
CA ARG A 119 -0.13 -16.67 11.27
C ARG A 119 1.05 -16.85 12.22
N ALA A 120 0.88 -17.69 13.25
CA ALA A 120 2.01 -18.38 13.89
C ALA A 120 1.62 -19.78 14.43
N PRO A 121 2.46 -20.83 14.24
CA PRO A 121 2.31 -22.06 15.00
C PRO A 121 2.46 -21.78 16.51
N ALA A 122 1.85 -22.62 17.36
CA ALA A 122 1.74 -22.37 18.81
C ALA A 122 3.08 -22.02 19.49
N CYS A 123 4.16 -22.67 19.09
CA CYS A 123 5.51 -22.41 19.57
C CYS A 123 6.05 -21.01 19.22
N GLY A 124 5.61 -20.41 18.10
CA GLY A 124 5.95 -19.04 17.72
C GLY A 124 5.17 -17.97 18.47
N ARG A 125 4.08 -18.33 19.18
CA ARG A 125 3.24 -17.41 19.96
C ARG A 125 3.77 -17.19 21.38
N LEU A 126 4.50 -18.16 21.94
CA LEU A 126 5.00 -18.12 23.32
C LEU A 126 6.14 -17.11 23.55
N CYS A 127 6.79 -16.64 22.49
CA CYS A 127 7.91 -15.70 22.56
C CYS A 127 7.75 -14.48 21.64
N ALA A 128 6.58 -14.29 21.00
CA ALA A 128 6.36 -13.19 20.07
C ALA A 128 5.44 -12.12 20.66
N THR A 129 5.82 -10.85 20.50
CA THR A 129 4.99 -9.66 20.77
C THR A 129 3.93 -9.41 19.68
N ARG A 130 3.62 -10.43 18.87
CA ARG A 130 2.82 -10.31 17.64
C ARG A 130 1.37 -10.70 17.89
N GLY A 131 0.45 -9.74 17.73
CA GLY A 131 -1.00 -9.94 17.84
C GLY A 131 -1.69 -9.92 16.47
N PRO A 132 -2.95 -10.40 16.37
CA PRO A 132 -3.71 -10.35 15.13
C PRO A 132 -4.07 -8.91 14.75
N ALA A 133 -4.25 -8.65 13.46
CA ALA A 133 -4.88 -7.42 12.99
C ALA A 133 -6.28 -7.27 13.59
N ARG A 134 -6.64 -6.06 14.02
CA ARG A 134 -7.94 -5.75 14.63
C ARG A 134 -8.44 -4.41 14.11
N PHE A 135 -9.75 -4.24 14.07
CA PHE A 135 -10.38 -3.02 13.55
C PHE A 135 -10.23 -1.80 14.47
N ASN A 136 -10.01 -2.01 15.77
CA ASN A 136 -10.22 -0.97 16.78
C ASN A 136 -9.08 -0.86 17.81
N ASP A 137 -7.93 -1.47 17.57
CA ASP A 137 -6.78 -1.36 18.48
C ASP A 137 -5.92 -0.11 18.24
N GLY A 138 -6.27 0.71 17.23
CA GLY A 138 -5.56 1.94 16.90
C GLY A 138 -4.15 1.71 16.35
N GLN A 139 -3.84 0.50 15.90
CA GLN A 139 -2.55 0.10 15.37
C GLN A 139 -2.66 -0.30 13.90
N VAL A 140 -1.55 -0.20 13.19
CA VAL A 140 -1.39 -0.81 11.86
C VAL A 140 -0.54 -2.05 11.95
N ASP A 141 -0.91 -3.06 11.17
CA ASP A 141 -0.22 -4.32 11.07
C ASP A 141 0.75 -4.29 9.89
N MET A 142 1.98 -3.86 10.16
CA MET A 142 3.03 -3.77 9.15
C MET A 142 3.46 -5.16 8.72
N TYR A 143 3.68 -5.37 7.42
CA TYR A 143 4.24 -6.62 6.90
C TYR A 143 5.33 -6.36 5.88
N ARG A 144 6.14 -7.38 5.64
CA ARG A 144 7.14 -7.42 4.57
C ARG A 144 7.19 -8.81 3.96
N MET A 145 7.27 -8.88 2.63
CA MET A 145 7.23 -10.14 1.89
C MET A 145 8.49 -10.34 1.06
N LYS A 146 9.09 -11.52 1.21
CA LYS A 146 10.12 -12.05 0.30
C LYS A 146 9.46 -13.10 -0.59
N LEU A 147 9.48 -12.96 -1.92
CA LEU A 147 9.14 -14.08 -2.81
C LEU A 147 10.38 -14.96 -2.97
N SER A 148 10.78 -15.69 -1.93
CA SER A 148 11.85 -16.66 -2.07
C SER A 148 11.31 -17.92 -2.76
N SER A 149 11.27 -17.94 -4.09
CA SER A 149 10.76 -19.00 -4.98
C SER A 149 9.24 -18.92 -5.33
N PRO A 150 8.85 -19.20 -6.60
CA PRO A 150 7.46 -19.39 -7.01
C PRO A 150 6.71 -20.43 -6.15
N LEU A 151 7.43 -21.45 -5.65
CA LEU A 151 6.88 -22.49 -4.77
C LEU A 151 6.60 -22.02 -3.33
N ARG A 152 7.11 -20.84 -2.94
CA ARG A 152 6.83 -20.22 -1.62
C ARG A 152 5.93 -18.98 -1.74
N MET A 153 5.27 -18.79 -2.89
CA MET A 153 4.34 -17.67 -3.13
C MET A 153 3.24 -17.55 -2.07
N PHE A 154 2.97 -18.62 -1.31
CA PHE A 154 2.07 -18.59 -0.17
C PHE A 154 2.65 -19.44 0.95
N GLY A 155 3.67 -18.94 1.65
CA GLY A 155 3.84 -19.40 3.04
C GLY A 155 2.52 -19.15 3.77
N PRO A 156 1.99 -20.08 4.59
CA PRO A 156 0.66 -19.94 5.20
C PRO A 156 0.55 -18.69 6.09
N ASN A 157 1.69 -18.14 6.52
CA ASN A 157 1.77 -17.18 7.62
C ASN A 157 2.43 -15.85 7.19
N TYR A 158 1.66 -14.79 6.89
CA TYR A 158 2.13 -13.39 6.99
C TYR A 158 2.50 -13.16 8.44
N GLN A 159 3.65 -12.58 8.64
CA GLN A 159 3.97 -12.02 9.94
C GLN A 159 3.70 -10.53 9.86
N THR A 160 2.77 -10.05 10.69
CA THR A 160 2.58 -8.63 10.90
C THR A 160 3.28 -8.19 12.18
N ASP A 161 3.79 -6.97 12.17
CA ASP A 161 4.35 -6.31 13.33
C ASP A 161 3.45 -5.10 13.64
N LYS A 162 2.87 -5.08 14.85
CA LYS A 162 2.01 -3.98 15.29
C LYS A 162 2.81 -2.70 15.43
N GLN A 163 2.35 -1.63 14.79
CA GLN A 163 2.93 -0.31 14.90
C GLN A 163 1.85 0.71 15.26
N ALA A 164 2.19 1.62 16.16
CA ALA A 164 1.38 2.77 16.48
C ALA A 164 2.02 4.03 15.88
N GLY A 165 1.18 4.99 15.49
CA GLY A 165 1.63 6.27 14.97
C GLY A 165 1.81 6.33 13.45
N PRO A 166 2.41 7.41 12.93
CA PRO A 166 2.49 7.66 11.51
C PRO A 166 3.46 6.70 10.81
N VAL A 167 3.16 6.39 9.55
CA VAL A 167 4.03 5.61 8.66
C VAL A 167 4.51 6.53 7.55
N THR A 168 5.82 6.60 7.35
CA THR A 168 6.43 7.32 6.22
C THR A 168 7.15 6.33 5.33
N VAL A 169 6.78 6.32 4.05
CA VAL A 169 7.44 5.52 3.02
C VAL A 169 8.22 6.46 2.13
N SER A 170 9.54 6.34 2.14
CA SER A 170 10.45 7.19 1.38
C SER A 170 11.10 6.41 0.23
N PHE A 171 11.26 7.10 -0.88
CA PHE A 171 11.87 6.61 -2.11
C PHE A 171 13.08 7.47 -2.46
N SER A 172 14.19 6.84 -2.83
CA SER A 172 15.41 7.55 -3.25
C SER A 172 15.20 8.39 -4.52
N GLY A 173 14.19 8.07 -5.34
CA GLY A 173 13.88 8.79 -6.57
C GLY A 173 14.60 8.18 -7.77
N GLY A 174 15.07 9.05 -8.68
CA GLY A 174 15.69 8.69 -9.96
C GLY A 174 14.84 9.12 -11.15
N LEU A 175 15.47 9.76 -12.14
CA LEU A 175 14.80 10.05 -13.42
C LEU A 175 14.45 8.74 -14.12
N GLY A 176 13.22 8.67 -14.63
CA GLY A 176 12.67 7.48 -15.27
C GLY A 176 12.35 6.35 -14.29
N GLN A 177 12.44 6.59 -12.98
CA GLN A 177 12.17 5.61 -11.94
C GLN A 177 10.96 6.00 -11.09
N GLY A 178 10.30 4.99 -10.55
CA GLY A 178 9.19 5.18 -9.64
C GLY A 178 8.76 3.88 -9.01
N VAL A 179 7.58 3.90 -8.42
CA VAL A 179 7.10 2.77 -7.63
C VAL A 179 5.59 2.60 -7.73
N PHE A 180 5.17 1.35 -7.83
CA PHE A 180 3.77 1.00 -7.64
C PHE A 180 3.41 0.96 -6.17
N PHE A 181 2.36 1.66 -5.81
CA PHE A 181 1.70 1.54 -4.52
C PHE A 181 0.20 1.34 -4.72
N GLN A 182 -0.47 0.74 -3.74
CA GLN A 182 -1.91 0.59 -3.77
C GLN A 182 -2.51 0.80 -2.39
N TRP A 183 -3.76 1.21 -2.37
CA TRP A 183 -4.60 1.26 -1.19
C TRP A 183 -6.00 0.78 -1.54
N ASP A 184 -6.58 -0.10 -0.73
CA ASP A 184 -7.96 -0.61 -0.90
C ASP A 184 -8.30 -1.12 -2.31
N GLY A 185 -7.29 -1.63 -3.04
CA GLY A 185 -7.46 -2.15 -4.39
C GLY A 185 -7.33 -1.09 -5.50
N GLU A 186 -7.05 0.16 -5.12
CA GLU A 186 -6.65 1.24 -6.03
C GLU A 186 -5.13 1.30 -6.14
N ALA A 187 -4.59 0.97 -7.31
CA ALA A 187 -3.15 1.06 -7.56
C ALA A 187 -2.79 2.32 -8.32
N ARG A 188 -1.64 2.90 -7.98
CA ARG A 188 -1.03 4.05 -8.66
C ARG A 188 0.47 3.86 -8.80
N PHE A 189 1.05 4.69 -9.65
CA PHE A 189 2.49 4.77 -9.85
C PHE A 189 2.97 6.14 -9.37
N ALA A 190 3.82 6.16 -8.34
CA ALA A 190 4.42 7.39 -7.82
C ALA A 190 5.84 7.56 -8.38
N PHE A 191 6.17 8.80 -8.73
CA PHE A 191 7.48 9.18 -9.23
C PHE A 191 7.75 10.66 -8.94
N SER A 192 9.00 11.07 -9.11
CA SER A 192 9.41 12.47 -9.01
C SER A 192 9.75 13.01 -10.40
N PRO A 193 9.08 14.08 -10.88
CA PRO A 193 9.40 14.71 -12.17
C PRO A 193 10.84 15.18 -12.29
N THR A 194 11.47 15.48 -11.16
CA THR A 194 12.86 15.95 -11.08
C THR A 194 13.85 14.84 -10.76
N GLY A 195 13.36 13.61 -10.55
CA GLY A 195 14.16 12.49 -10.04
C GLY A 195 14.61 12.64 -8.59
N GLN A 196 14.20 13.70 -7.87
CA GLN A 196 14.55 13.88 -6.47
C GLN A 196 13.84 12.86 -5.56
N PRO A 197 14.41 12.54 -4.38
CA PRO A 197 13.73 11.72 -3.38
C PRO A 197 12.35 12.28 -3.01
N PHE A 198 11.40 11.38 -2.72
CA PHE A 198 10.06 11.75 -2.30
C PHE A 198 9.50 10.77 -1.27
N SER A 199 8.42 11.15 -0.59
CA SER A 199 7.80 10.35 0.47
C SER A 199 6.29 10.34 0.39
N ILE A 200 5.70 9.19 0.76
CA ILE A 200 4.27 9.00 1.01
C ILE A 200 4.07 8.89 2.52
N GLY A 201 3.27 9.78 3.08
CA GLY A 201 3.02 9.86 4.53
C GLY A 201 1.61 9.42 4.90
N VAL A 202 1.50 8.38 5.72
CA VAL A 202 0.27 7.97 6.41
C VAL A 202 0.26 8.63 7.77
N ARG A 203 -0.50 9.72 7.88
CA ARG A 203 -0.41 10.65 9.01
C ARG A 203 -1.16 10.16 10.25
N LYS A 204 -2.25 9.42 10.07
CA LYS A 204 -3.08 8.98 11.19
C LYS A 204 -3.75 7.65 10.91
N ILE A 205 -3.76 6.82 11.95
CA ILE A 205 -4.55 5.60 12.02
C ILE A 205 -5.90 6.00 12.61
N LEU A 206 -6.96 5.89 11.82
CA LEU A 206 -8.30 6.30 12.23
C LEU A 206 -9.05 5.09 12.79
N ASN A 207 -9.59 5.24 13.99
CA ASN A 207 -10.67 4.39 14.47
C ASN A 207 -11.98 4.96 13.93
N ILE A 208 -12.57 4.29 12.94
CA ILE A 208 -13.84 4.70 12.36
C ILE A 208 -14.95 3.89 13.04
N PRO A 209 -16.05 4.51 13.47
CA PRO A 209 -17.19 3.76 13.98
C PRO A 209 -17.77 2.89 12.86
N VAL A 210 -17.92 1.59 13.13
CA VAL A 210 -18.51 0.64 12.18
C VAL A 210 -19.77 0.01 12.79
N VAL A 211 -20.79 -0.21 11.96
CA VAL A 211 -21.98 -0.97 12.36
C VAL A 211 -21.64 -2.45 12.27
N LEU A 212 -21.69 -3.15 13.41
CA LEU A 212 -21.51 -4.59 13.47
C LEU A 212 -22.87 -5.29 13.38
N GLY A 213 -22.99 -6.28 12.49
CA GLY A 213 -24.19 -7.11 12.39
C GLY A 213 -24.31 -8.10 13.57
N PRO A 214 -25.48 -8.73 13.77
CA PRO A 214 -25.75 -9.62 14.90
C PRO A 214 -24.88 -10.89 14.96
N GLY A 215 -24.12 -11.20 13.91
CA GLY A 215 -23.20 -12.35 13.84
C GLY A 215 -21.74 -11.96 13.61
N TYR A 216 -21.30 -10.77 14.05
CA TYR A 216 -19.91 -10.35 13.90
C TYR A 216 -18.94 -11.32 14.64
N ASP A 217 -17.74 -11.51 14.10
CA ASP A 217 -16.70 -12.32 14.76
C ASP A 217 -15.87 -11.44 15.72
N PRO A 218 -15.93 -11.65 17.06
CA PRO A 218 -15.16 -10.88 18.03
C PRO A 218 -13.64 -11.00 17.84
N LYS A 219 -13.17 -12.10 17.23
CA LYS A 219 -11.73 -12.28 16.93
C LYS A 219 -11.24 -11.31 15.86
N VAL A 220 -12.14 -10.85 15.00
CA VAL A 220 -11.87 -9.92 13.90
C VAL A 220 -12.19 -8.49 14.30
N ALA A 221 -13.38 -8.26 14.87
CA ALA A 221 -13.89 -6.94 15.20
C ALA A 221 -13.23 -6.31 16.44
N GLY A 222 -12.63 -7.12 17.32
CA GLY A 222 -12.16 -6.67 18.62
C GLY A 222 -13.31 -6.49 19.62
N ASP A 223 -13.07 -5.74 20.71
CA ASP A 223 -14.09 -5.45 21.72
C ASP A 223 -14.99 -4.28 21.27
N PRO A 224 -16.29 -4.49 20.99
CA PRO A 224 -17.18 -3.41 20.57
C PRO A 224 -17.64 -2.50 21.72
N GLN A 225 -17.43 -2.89 22.99
CA GLN A 225 -17.88 -2.16 24.17
C GLN A 225 -16.77 -1.31 24.79
N VAL A 226 -16.01 -0.57 23.97
CA VAL A 226 -14.91 0.30 24.46
C VAL A 226 -15.41 1.44 25.39
N GLY A 227 -16.72 1.57 25.65
CA GLY A 227 -17.29 2.45 26.66
C GLY A 227 -17.15 3.95 26.37
N GLN A 228 -16.59 4.31 25.22
CA GLN A 228 -16.41 5.70 24.79
C GLN A 228 -17.57 6.13 23.90
N GLU A 229 -18.06 7.35 24.13
CA GLU A 229 -19.04 8.00 23.26
C GLU A 229 -18.47 8.13 21.84
N VAL A 230 -19.18 7.58 20.87
CA VAL A 230 -18.84 7.69 19.45
C VAL A 230 -19.15 9.10 18.97
N ARG A 231 -18.13 9.81 18.46
CA ARG A 231 -18.30 11.15 17.88
C ARG A 231 -17.74 11.19 16.46
N PHE A 232 -18.51 11.78 15.55
CA PHE A 232 -18.04 12.09 14.20
C PHE A 232 -17.33 13.45 14.21
N GLY A 233 -16.14 13.52 13.63
CA GLY A 233 -15.37 14.75 13.55
C GLY A 233 -14.17 14.63 12.62
N PHE A 234 -13.57 15.77 12.31
CA PHE A 234 -12.31 15.81 11.55
C PHE A 234 -11.15 15.38 12.45
N ALA A 235 -10.22 14.63 11.88
CA ALA A 235 -9.04 14.15 12.58
C ALA A 235 -8.10 15.29 12.99
N GLY A 236 -7.60 15.25 14.23
CA GLY A 236 -6.55 16.16 14.73
C GLY A 236 -6.58 16.24 16.26
N GLU A 237 -5.41 16.26 16.88
CA GLU A 237 -5.26 16.44 18.34
C GLU A 237 -5.57 17.90 18.72
N THR A 238 -5.09 18.83 17.91
CA THR A 238 -5.31 20.27 18.07
C THR A 238 -6.46 20.79 17.20
N ALA A 239 -7.02 21.95 17.57
CA ALA A 239 -8.03 22.61 16.74
C ALA A 239 -7.49 23.00 15.35
N GLY A 240 -6.22 23.41 15.29
CA GLY A 240 -5.54 23.74 14.04
C GLY A 240 -5.36 22.53 13.13
N GLU A 241 -5.01 21.35 13.67
CA GLU A 241 -4.93 20.11 12.89
C GLU A 241 -6.30 19.69 12.34
N ARG A 242 -7.36 19.78 13.16
CA ARG A 242 -8.72 19.46 12.73
C ARG A 242 -9.19 20.37 11.60
N ASP A 243 -8.92 21.67 11.70
CA ASP A 243 -9.26 22.62 10.64
C ASP A 243 -8.42 22.39 9.36
N SER A 244 -7.12 22.09 9.52
CA SER A 244 -6.24 21.75 8.40
C SER A 244 -6.74 20.49 7.66
N ALA A 245 -7.06 19.42 8.40
CA ALA A 245 -7.63 18.19 7.85
C ALA A 245 -8.97 18.45 7.15
N ARG A 246 -9.87 19.22 7.79
CA ARG A 246 -11.15 19.64 7.21
C ARG A 246 -10.96 20.37 5.88
N ARG A 247 -10.12 21.42 5.86
CA ARG A 247 -9.85 22.21 4.66
C ARG A 247 -9.32 21.32 3.55
N ARG A 248 -8.33 20.48 3.85
CA ARG A 248 -7.72 19.59 2.87
C ARG A 248 -8.71 18.59 2.27
N ILE A 249 -9.60 18.01 3.09
CA ILE A 249 -10.68 17.13 2.62
C ILE A 249 -11.61 17.89 1.69
N LEU A 250 -12.03 19.11 2.05
CA LEU A 250 -12.92 19.92 1.22
C LEU A 250 -12.27 20.32 -0.11
N GLN A 251 -10.97 20.65 -0.11
CA GLN A 251 -10.20 20.90 -1.33
C GLN A 251 -10.20 19.66 -2.25
N GLY A 252 -10.02 18.47 -1.66
CA GLY A 252 -10.09 17.20 -2.38
C GLY A 252 -11.46 16.97 -3.03
N VAL A 253 -12.55 17.15 -2.27
CA VAL A 253 -13.93 17.01 -2.77
C VAL A 253 -14.23 17.99 -3.91
N ARG A 254 -13.64 19.18 -3.88
CA ARG A 254 -13.81 20.21 -4.94
C ARG A 254 -12.86 20.02 -6.13
N GLY A 255 -11.98 19.03 -6.09
CA GLY A 255 -10.98 18.79 -7.14
C GLY A 255 -9.81 19.78 -7.14
N GLU A 256 -9.70 20.65 -6.13
CA GLU A 256 -8.61 21.64 -6.01
C GLU A 256 -7.24 20.96 -5.84
N LEU A 257 -7.22 19.70 -5.38
CA LEU A 257 -6.01 18.90 -5.20
C LEU A 257 -5.58 18.12 -6.45
N ASN A 258 -6.35 18.17 -7.54
CA ASN A 258 -6.11 17.29 -8.68
C ASN A 258 -4.73 17.50 -9.32
N ARG A 259 -4.32 18.77 -9.46
CA ARG A 259 -3.00 19.12 -10.01
C ARG A 259 -1.85 18.82 -9.06
N GLU A 260 -2.12 18.72 -7.77
CA GLU A 260 -1.10 18.38 -6.77
C GLU A 260 -0.90 16.86 -6.66
N LEU A 261 -1.99 16.09 -6.83
CA LEU A 261 -1.99 14.65 -6.59
C LEU A 261 -1.81 13.80 -7.85
N ASN A 262 -2.10 14.36 -9.04
CA ASN A 262 -1.98 13.64 -10.30
C ASN A 262 -0.91 14.27 -11.17
N ALA A 263 -0.07 13.40 -11.72
CA ALA A 263 0.87 13.79 -12.74
C ALA A 263 0.13 14.21 -14.02
N ILE A 264 0.49 15.38 -14.55
CA ILE A 264 0.11 15.81 -15.89
C ILE A 264 1.13 15.31 -16.92
N ARG A 265 0.85 15.43 -18.22
CA ARG A 265 1.78 15.02 -19.28
C ARG A 265 3.17 15.62 -19.09
N GLU A 266 3.26 16.90 -18.72
CA GLU A 266 4.53 17.58 -18.49
C GLU A 266 5.35 16.93 -17.36
N ASP A 267 4.70 16.45 -16.30
CA ASP A 267 5.36 15.73 -15.21
C ASP A 267 5.89 14.37 -15.70
N ILE A 268 5.08 13.66 -16.48
CA ILE A 268 5.40 12.32 -17.02
C ILE A 268 6.60 12.42 -17.97
N GLU A 269 6.56 13.39 -18.89
CA GLU A 269 7.63 13.64 -19.85
C GLU A 269 8.90 14.18 -19.16
N GLY A 270 8.74 15.09 -18.20
CA GLY A 270 9.85 15.61 -17.39
C GLY A 270 10.56 14.52 -16.57
N ALA A 271 9.81 13.53 -16.09
CA ALA A 271 10.37 12.35 -15.44
C ALA A 271 11.01 11.35 -16.42
N GLY A 272 10.96 11.56 -17.73
CA GLY A 272 11.54 10.65 -18.73
C GLY A 272 10.69 9.41 -19.03
N PHE A 273 9.40 9.42 -18.71
CA PHE A 273 8.48 8.33 -19.09
C PHE A 273 7.88 8.56 -20.47
N ARG A 274 7.48 7.46 -21.12
CA ARG A 274 6.74 7.52 -22.39
C ARG A 274 5.27 7.77 -22.11
N CYS A 275 4.71 8.81 -22.74
CA CYS A 275 3.28 9.09 -22.78
C CYS A 275 2.78 8.95 -24.23
N PRO A 276 1.79 8.09 -24.54
CA PRO A 276 1.20 8.02 -25.86
C PRO A 276 0.62 9.37 -26.28
N GLU A 277 0.67 9.67 -27.58
CA GLU A 277 -0.12 10.75 -28.17
C GLU A 277 -1.62 10.42 -28.01
N ALA A 278 -2.43 11.46 -27.79
CA ALA A 278 -3.86 11.35 -27.52
C ALA A 278 -4.65 10.97 -28.78
#